data_AF-A0A520FZX2-F1
#
_entry.id   AF-A0A520FZX2-F1
#
_cell.length_a   1.000
_cell.length_b   1.000
_cell.length_c   1.000
_cell.angle_alpha   90.00
_cell.angle_beta   90.00
_cell.angle_gamma   90.00
#
_symmetry.space_group_name_H-M   'P 1'
#
loop_
_entity.id
_entity.type
_entity.pdbx_description
1 polymer ?
#
loop_
_entity_poly.entity_id
_entity_poly.type
_entity_poly.pdbx_seq_one_letter_code
_entity_poly.pdbx_strand_id
1 'polypeptide(L)' 'SRRKSKRGLYANIQAKRKRIAAGSGEKMRKPGTKGAPDATAFAKSRKTAKKRKPPARKRTAA' A
#
# COMPACT_ATOMS: atom_id res chain seq x y z
N SER A 1 -16.34 -17.69 8.73
CA SER A 1 -15.26 -16.69 8.90
C SER A 1 -15.33 -15.68 7.76
N ARG A 2 -15.80 -14.44 7.99
CA ARG A 2 -15.73 -13.37 6.95
C ARG A 2 -14.26 -13.20 6.58
N ARG A 3 -13.87 -13.52 5.35
CA ARG A 3 -12.55 -13.18 4.81
C ARG A 3 -12.40 -11.67 4.86
N LYS A 4 -11.78 -11.15 5.91
CA LYS A 4 -11.38 -9.75 6.01
C LYS A 4 -10.55 -9.47 4.76
N SER A 5 -11.00 -8.53 3.92
CA SER A 5 -10.30 -8.20 2.68
C SER A 5 -8.86 -7.83 3.03
N LYS A 6 -7.92 -8.69 2.62
CA LYS A 6 -6.51 -8.47 2.92
C LYS A 6 -6.13 -7.16 2.23
N ARG A 7 -5.63 -6.21 3.01
CA ARG A 7 -5.16 -4.92 2.51
C ARG A 7 -4.10 -5.16 1.43
N GLY A 8 -4.09 -4.32 0.39
CA GLY A 8 -3.10 -4.40 -0.69
C GLY A 8 -1.66 -4.19 -0.19
N LEU A 9 -0.69 -4.60 -1.02
CA LEU A 9 0.75 -4.55 -0.69
C LEU A 9 1.19 -3.19 -0.14
N TYR A 10 0.88 -2.10 -0.82
CA TYR A 10 1.25 -0.74 -0.40
C TYR A 10 0.64 -0.34 0.94
N ALA A 11 -0.61 -0.72 1.20
CA ALA A 11 -1.27 -0.43 2.48
C ALA A 11 -0.57 -1.17 3.64
N ASN A 12 -0.10 -2.40 3.40
CA ASN A 12 0.67 -3.15 4.39
C ASN A 12 2.05 -2.53 4.63
N ILE A 13 2.74 -2.09 3.56
CA ILE A 13 4.04 -1.39 3.67
C ILE A 13 3.87 -0.10 4.49
N GLN A 14 2.86 0.72 4.20
CA GLN A 14 2.60 1.94 4.97
C GLN A 14 2.23 1.63 6.43
N ALA A 15 1.38 0.63 6.67
CA ALA A 15 1.03 0.24 8.03
C ALA A 15 2.26 -0.22 8.83
N LYS A 16 3.18 -0.96 8.20
CA LYS A 16 4.44 -1.33 8.84
C LYS A 16 5.33 -0.11 9.11
N ARG A 17 5.50 0.80 8.15
CA ARG A 17 6.24 2.06 8.36
C ARG A 17 5.70 2.85 9.55
N LYS A 18 4.37 2.95 9.69
CA LYS A 18 3.72 3.62 10.82
C LYS A 18 4.02 2.93 12.16
N ARG A 19 3.99 1.59 12.22
CA ARG A 19 4.33 0.85 13.44
C ARG A 19 5.79 1.05 13.85
N ILE A 20 6.70 1.03 12.88
CA ILE A 20 8.13 1.34 13.10
C ILE A 20 8.28 2.77 13.64
N ALA A 21 7.62 3.73 13.02
CA ALA A 21 7.65 5.13 13.47
C ALA A 21 7.05 5.31 14.88
N ALA A 22 6.06 4.48 15.25
CA ALA A 22 5.47 4.46 16.58
C ALA A 22 6.31 3.70 17.63
N GLY A 23 7.52 3.24 17.28
CA GLY A 23 8.44 2.61 18.23
C GLY A 23 8.24 1.11 18.42
N SER A 24 7.63 0.39 17.47
CA SER A 24 7.35 -1.04 17.63
C SER A 24 8.59 -1.97 17.60
N GLY A 25 9.82 -1.45 17.53
CA GLY A 25 11.06 -2.23 17.43
C GLY A 25 11.25 -3.04 16.14
N GLU A 26 10.26 -3.03 15.23
CA GLU A 26 10.34 -3.70 13.94
C GLU A 26 11.31 -3.00 12.98
N LYS A 27 11.89 -3.75 12.04
CA LYS A 27 12.68 -3.20 10.93
C LYS A 27 12.07 -3.55 9.58
N MET A 28 12.30 -2.69 8.59
CA MET A 28 12.01 -3.07 7.21
C MET A 28 12.97 -4.16 6.74
N ARG A 29 12.44 -5.14 6.01
CA ARG A 29 13.28 -6.17 5.40
C ARG A 29 14.14 -5.53 4.32
N LYS A 30 15.41 -5.94 4.26
CA LYS A 30 16.33 -5.51 3.22
C LYS A 30 15.79 -5.96 1.85
N PRO A 31 15.77 -5.09 0.83
CA PRO A 31 15.42 -5.48 -0.53
C PRO A 31 16.24 -6.69 -0.98
N GLY A 32 15.62 -7.65 -1.67
CA GLY A 32 16.28 -8.85 -2.17
C GLY A 32 16.49 -9.98 -1.15
N THR A 33 16.12 -9.79 0.11
CA THR A 33 16.19 -10.88 1.12
C THR A 33 14.94 -11.76 1.09
N LYS A 34 15.07 -13.02 1.53
CA LYS A 34 13.96 -13.97 1.64
C LYS A 34 12.82 -13.36 2.47
N GLY A 35 11.64 -13.23 1.86
CA GLY A 35 10.44 -12.66 2.49
C GLY A 35 10.29 -11.14 2.41
N ALA A 36 11.19 -10.43 1.73
CA ALA A 36 10.94 -9.08 1.24
C ALA A 36 9.98 -9.11 0.04
N PRO A 37 9.17 -8.06 -0.19
CA PRO A 37 8.40 -7.93 -1.42
C PRO A 37 9.35 -7.94 -2.63
N ASP A 38 9.05 -8.77 -3.62
CA ASP A 38 9.78 -8.87 -4.88
C ASP A 38 9.12 -8.02 -5.98
N ALA A 39 9.79 -7.89 -7.12
CA ALA A 39 9.26 -7.16 -8.28
C ALA A 39 7.89 -7.72 -8.73
N THR A 40 7.69 -9.03 -8.62
CA THR A 40 6.43 -9.67 -9.01
C THR A 40 5.27 -9.29 -8.08
N ALA A 41 5.51 -9.14 -6.77
CA ALA A 41 4.50 -8.66 -5.82
C ALA A 41 4.09 -7.22 -6.12
N PHE A 42 5.04 -6.35 -6.47
CA PHE A 42 4.72 -4.98 -6.89
C PHE A 42 3.89 -4.96 -8.17
N ALA A 43 4.26 -5.76 -9.18
CA ALA A 43 3.50 -5.89 -10.42
C ALA A 43 2.06 -6.40 -10.18
N LYS A 44 1.89 -7.42 -9.32
CA LYS A 44 0.57 -7.94 -8.93
C LYS A 44 -0.27 -6.90 -8.20
N SER A 45 0.34 -6.06 -7.37
CA SER A 45 -0.36 -5.03 -6.60
C SER A 45 -1.04 -3.98 -7.50
N ARG A 46 -0.47 -3.70 -8.68
CA ARG A 46 -1.03 -2.74 -9.65
C ARG A 46 -2.42 -3.14 -10.12
N LYS A 47 -2.72 -4.45 -10.22
CA LYS A 47 -4.06 -4.95 -10.60
C LYS A 47 -5.15 -4.58 -9.60
N THR A 48 -4.77 -4.32 -8.35
CA THR A 48 -5.70 -3.96 -7.26
C THR A 48 -5.75 -2.46 -6.98
N ALA A 49 -5.04 -1.64 -7.76
CA ALA A 49 -5.01 -0.19 -7.55
C ALA A 49 -6.39 0.42 -7.87
N LYS A 50 -6.94 1.17 -6.91
CA LYS A 50 -8.18 1.94 -7.13
C LYS A 50 -7.87 3.12 -8.06
N LYS A 51 -8.72 3.34 -9.07
CA LYS A 51 -8.63 4.52 -9.95
C LYS A 51 -8.87 5.79 -9.12
N ARG A 52 -8.07 6.83 -9.37
CA ARG A 52 -8.30 8.15 -8.75
C ARG A 52 -9.63 8.70 -9.29
N LYS A 53 -10.47 9.27 -8.43
CA LYS A 53 -11.61 10.05 -8.91
C LYS A 53 -11.06 11.22 -9.71
N PRO A 54 -11.64 11.54 -10.89
CA PRO A 54 -11.25 12.73 -11.62
C PRO A 54 -11.45 13.95 -10.72
N PRO A 55 -10.62 15.00 -10.87
CA PRO A 55 -10.83 16.24 -10.12
C PRO A 55 -12.26 16.72 -10.42
N ALA A 56 -12.99 17.11 -9.37
CA ALA A 56 -14.29 17.74 -9.57
C ALA A 56 -14.07 18.93 -10.51
N ARG A 57 -14.72 18.92 -11.68
CA ARG A 57 -14.74 20.08 -12.58
C ARG A 57 -15.11 21.28 -11.72
N LYS A 58 -14.16 22.18 -11.48
CA LYS A 58 -14.48 23.46 -10.84
C LYS A 58 -15.49 24.10 -11.79
N ARG A 59 -16.75 24.21 -11.35
CA ARG A 59 -17.73 25.05 -12.04
C ARG A 59 -17.20 26.47 -11.83
N THR A 60 -16.45 26.98 -12.79
CA THR A 60 -16.11 28.40 -12.84
C THR A 60 -17.43 29.13 -13.05
N ALA A 61 -17.87 29.88 -12.04
CA ALA A 61 -19.02 30.75 -12.15
C ALA A 61 -18.69 31.82 -13.21
N ALA A 62 -19.57 31.97 -14.19
CA ALA A 62 -19.61 33.08 -15.13
C ALA A 62 -20.58 34.12 -14.58
#